data_AF-A0A660SD81-F1
#
_entry.id   AF-A0A660SD81-F1
#
_cell.length_a   1.000
_cell.length_b   1.000
_cell.length_c   1.000
_cell.angle_alpha   90.00
_cell.angle_beta   90.00
_cell.angle_gamma   90.00
#
_symmetry.space_group_name_H-M   'P 1'
#
loop_
_entity.id
_entity.type
_entity.pdbx_description
1 polymer ?
#
loop_
_entity_poly.entity_id
_entity_poly.type
_entity_poly.pdbx_seq_one_letter_code
_entity_poly.pdbx_strand_id
1 'polypeptide(L)' 'MIEEEIKKAKVIIINGFSNEELKEFLSFYKKNPNLPVPIFATVTENSIEKKVKDLLKELIEENAVFNKMLKESRKNKDKK' A
#
# COMPACT_ATOMS: atom_id res chain seq x y z
N MET A 1 8.25 -16.44 -9.70
CA MET A 1 6.89 -15.87 -9.91
C MET A 1 6.71 -14.54 -9.18
N ILE A 2 7.11 -14.40 -7.91
CA ILE A 2 7.05 -13.14 -7.13
C ILE A 2 7.80 -11.94 -7.76
N GLU A 3 8.93 -12.16 -8.44
CA GLU A 3 9.72 -11.04 -9.00
C GLU A 3 9.00 -10.27 -10.11
N GLU A 4 8.16 -10.96 -10.89
CA GLU A 4 7.33 -10.33 -11.92
C GLU A 4 6.15 -9.57 -11.33
N GLU A 5 5.64 -10.00 -10.17
CA GLU A 5 4.62 -9.26 -9.40
C GLU A 5 5.23 -7.98 -8.80
N ILE A 6 6.45 -8.07 -8.25
CA ILE A 6 7.17 -6.90 -7.72
C ILE A 6 7.36 -5.84 -8.82
N LYS A 7 7.75 -6.23 -10.03
CA LYS A 7 7.95 -5.28 -11.15
C LYS A 7 6.66 -4.58 -11.60
N LYS A 8 5.51 -5.23 -11.43
CA LYS A 8 4.20 -4.68 -11.83
C LYS A 8 3.51 -3.92 -10.69
N ALA A 9 3.92 -4.18 -9.46
CA ALA A 9 3.38 -3.52 -8.27
C ALA A 9 3.75 -2.03 -8.27
N LYS A 10 2.76 -1.20 -7.97
CA LYS A 10 2.94 0.24 -7.79
C LYS A 10 2.97 0.49 -6.29
N VAL A 11 4.13 0.83 -5.76
CA VAL A 11 4.35 1.03 -4.33
C VAL A 11 4.96 2.40 -4.12
N ILE A 12 4.46 3.13 -3.11
CA ILE A 12 5.02 4.39 -2.66
C ILE A 12 5.41 4.21 -1.19
N ILE A 13 6.71 4.32 -0.91
CA ILE A 13 7.27 4.25 0.44
C ILE A 13 7.55 5.68 0.92
N ILE A 14 7.03 6.03 2.09
CA ILE A 14 7.09 7.37 2.67
C ILE A 14 7.83 7.28 4.00
N ASN A 15 8.89 8.07 4.19
CA ASN A 15 9.73 8.01 5.38
C ASN A 15 9.94 9.40 5.99
N GLY A 16 9.80 9.51 7.33
CA GLY A 16 10.09 10.74 8.06
C GLY A 16 9.06 11.86 7.90
N PHE A 17 7.89 11.59 7.30
CA PHE A 17 6.82 12.56 7.17
C PHE A 17 6.02 12.64 8.47
N SER A 18 5.68 13.86 8.87
CA SER A 18 4.66 14.08 9.90
C SER A 18 3.27 13.65 9.40
N ASN A 19 2.34 13.47 10.34
CA ASN A 19 0.97 13.12 10.00
C ASN A 19 0.27 14.19 9.13
N GLU A 20 0.65 15.46 9.26
CA GLU A 20 0.08 16.57 8.50
C GLU A 20 0.58 16.55 7.06
N GLU A 21 1.89 16.44 6.85
CA GLU A 21 2.52 16.33 5.54
C GLU A 21 2.04 15.07 4.80
N LEU A 22 1.91 13.95 5.51
CA LEU A 22 1.39 12.71 4.94
C LEU A 22 -0.05 12.89 4.43
N LYS A 23 -0.92 13.52 5.23
CA LYS A 23 -2.31 13.80 4.83
C LYS A 23 -2.36 14.71 3.61
N GLU A 24 -1.53 15.75 3.57
CA GLU A 24 -1.45 16.66 2.44
C GLU A 24 -0.98 15.95 1.16
N PHE A 25 0.08 15.16 1.27
CA PHE A 25 0.59 14.33 0.16
C PHE A 25 -0.49 13.39 -0.38
N LEU A 26 -1.18 12.66 0.49
CA LEU A 26 -2.25 11.74 0.08
C LEU A 26 -3.41 12.49 -0.58
N SER A 27 -3.76 13.68 -0.08
CA SER A 27 -4.79 14.54 -0.68
C SER A 27 -4.40 14.98 -2.08
N PHE A 28 -3.16 15.46 -2.26
CA PHE A 28 -2.64 15.86 -3.57
C PHE A 28 -2.60 14.68 -4.56
N TYR A 29 -2.10 13.51 -4.13
CA TYR A 29 -2.04 12.33 -4.98
C TYR A 29 -3.42 11.90 -5.45
N LYS A 30 -4.39 11.80 -4.52
CA LYS A 30 -5.76 11.36 -4.82
C LYS A 30 -6.55 12.32 -5.72
N LYS A 31 -6.17 13.61 -5.76
CA LYS A 31 -6.79 14.60 -6.65
C LYS A 31 -6.41 14.41 -8.12
N ASN A 32 -5.37 13.64 -8.43
CA ASN A 32 -4.92 13.40 -9.79
C ASN A 32 -5.61 12.16 -10.38
N PRO A 33 -6.57 12.30 -11.32
CA PRO A 33 -7.34 11.17 -11.85
C PRO A 33 -6.52 10.21 -12.71
N ASN A 34 -5.37 10.66 -13.23
CA ASN A 34 -4.50 9.88 -14.09
C ASN A 34 -3.49 9.02 -13.31
N LEU A 35 -3.38 9.24 -11.99
CA LEU A 35 -2.47 8.45 -11.17
C LEU A 35 -3.11 7.10 -10.83
N PRO A 36 -2.33 6.01 -10.91
CA PRO A 36 -2.81 4.70 -10.49
C PRO A 36 -3.02 4.66 -8.98
N VAL A 37 -3.71 3.63 -8.48
CA VAL A 37 -3.82 3.39 -7.03
C VAL A 37 -2.62 2.54 -6.58
N PRO A 38 -1.63 3.10 -5.85
CA PRO A 38 -0.49 2.34 -5.37
C PRO A 38 -0.79 1.76 -3.98
N ILE A 39 0.10 0.86 -3.54
CA ILE A 39 0.25 0.50 -2.14
C ILE A 39 1.05 1.62 -1.48
N PHE A 40 0.44 2.31 -0.52
CA PHE A 40 1.13 3.29 0.31
C PHE A 40 1.67 2.61 1.54
N ALA A 41 2.95 2.83 1.84
CA ALA A 41 3.60 2.31 3.03
C ALA A 41 4.40 3.44 3.70
N THR A 42 4.30 3.53 5.02
CA THR A 42 5.20 4.36 5.82
C THR A 42 6.33 3.50 6.36
N VAL A 43 7.55 4.02 6.34
CA VAL A 43 8.69 3.32 6.93
C VAL A 43 8.50 3.26 8.44
N THR A 44 8.49 2.04 8.97
CA THR A 44 8.53 1.78 10.43
C THR A 44 9.95 1.42 10.83
N GLU A 45 10.25 1.42 12.13
CA GLU A 45 11.57 1.03 12.66
C GLU A 45 12.03 -0.34 12.12
N ASN A 46 11.11 -1.30 12.06
CA ASN A 46 11.37 -2.64 11.52
C ASN A 46 11.60 -2.66 10.00
N SER A 47 11.17 -1.64 9.27
CA SER A 47 11.33 -1.56 7.81
C SER A 47 12.68 -1.00 7.38
N ILE A 48 13.38 -0.25 8.25
CA ILE A 48 14.63 0.45 7.92
C ILE A 48 15.77 -0.52 7.60
N GLU A 49 15.83 -1.64 8.33
CA GLU A 49 16.90 -2.64 8.16
C GLU A 49 16.60 -3.66 7.05
N LYS A 50 15.37 -3.65 6.50
CA LYS A 50 14.97 -4.59 5.46
C LYS A 50 15.55 -4.21 4.12
N LYS A 51 15.94 -5.22 3.33
CA LYS A 51 16.22 -5.02 1.92
C LYS A 51 14.94 -4.60 1.21
N VAL A 52 15.04 -3.65 0.30
CA VAL A 52 13.92 -3.13 -0.49
C VAL A 52 13.12 -4.27 -1.15
N LYS A 53 13.78 -5.31 -1.67
CA LYS A 53 13.12 -6.48 -2.27
C LYS A 53 12.18 -7.19 -1.28
N ASP A 54 12.64 -7.40 -0.06
CA ASP A 54 11.90 -8.12 0.97
C ASP A 54 10.74 -7.26 1.49
N LEU A 55 10.99 -5.97 1.69
CA LEU A 55 9.95 -4.99 2.04
C LEU A 55 8.84 -4.92 0.97
N LEU A 56 9.19 -4.84 -0.31
CA LEU A 56 8.21 -4.82 -1.40
C LEU A 56 7.37 -6.09 -1.44
N LYS A 57 7.99 -7.25 -1.19
CA LYS A 57 7.30 -8.53 -1.15
C LYS A 57 6.24 -8.56 -0.02
N GLU A 58 6.63 -8.18 1.19
CA GLU A 58 5.72 -8.11 2.34
C GLU A 58 4.55 -7.17 2.06
N LEU A 59 4.81 -5.98 1.54
CA LEU A 59 3.78 -4.99 1.22
C LEU A 59 2.76 -5.51 0.19
N ILE A 60 3.20 -6.27 -0.81
CA ILE A 60 2.32 -6.88 -1.81
C ILE A 60 1.45 -7.97 -1.18
N GLU A 61 2.05 -8.83 -0.35
CA GLU A 61 1.34 -9.92 0.34
C GLU A 61 0.30 -9.37 1.33
N GLU A 62 0.68 -8.41 2.18
CA GLU A 62 -0.22 -7.76 3.13
C GLU A 62 -1.39 -7.05 2.43
N ASN A 63 -1.11 -6.32 1.36
CA ASN A 63 -2.15 -5.64 0.59
C ASN A 63 -3.12 -6.63 -0.08
N ALA A 64 -2.65 -7.81 -0.54
CA ALA A 64 -3.51 -8.84 -1.09
C ALA A 64 -4.47 -9.41 -0.03
N VAL A 65 -3.97 -9.66 1.17
CA VAL A 65 -4.76 -10.15 2.32
C VAL A 65 -5.81 -9.10 2.72
N PHE A 66 -5.39 -7.84 2.88
CA PHE A 66 -6.28 -6.74 3.25
C PHE A 66 -7.41 -6.54 2.25
N ASN A 67 -7.10 -6.56 0.94
CA ASN A 67 -8.11 -6.44 -0.12
C ASN A 67 -9.09 -7.62 -0.13
N LYS A 68 -8.63 -8.83 0.19
CA LYS A 68 -9.51 -10.00 0.31
C LYS A 68 -10.50 -9.83 1.47
N MET A 69 -9.99 -9.43 2.65
CA MET A 69 -10.83 -9.18 3.83
C MET A 69 -11.87 -8.08 3.59
N LEU A 70 -11.50 -6.99 2.91
CA LEU A 70 -12.43 -5.91 2.55
C LEU A 70 -13.56 -6.39 1.63
N LYS A 71 -13.25 -7.23 0.64
CA LYS A 71 -14.25 -7.79 -0.28
C LYS A 71 -15.22 -8.73 0.44
N GLU A 72 -14.73 -9.56 1.35
CA GLU A 72 -15.55 -10.46 2.16
C GLU A 72 -16.47 -9.69 3.11
N SER A 73 -15.96 -8.63 3.74
CA SER A 73 -16.72 -7.76 4.64
C SER A 73 -17.85 -7.00 3.94
N ARG A 74 -17.68 -6.64 2.65
CA ARG A 74 -18.74 -6.03 1.83
C ARG A 74 -19.82 -7.03 1.45
N LYS A 75 -19.45 -8.25 1.03
CA LYS A 75 -20.41 -9.33 0.69
C LYS A 75 -21.32 -9.74 1.85
N ASN A 76 -20.88 -9.60 3.10
CA ASN A 76 -21.69 -9.89 4.27
C ASN A 76 -22.70 -8.78 4.62
N LYS A 77 -22.50 -7.54 4.13
CA LYS A 77 -23.44 -6.44 4.34
C LYS A 77 -24.61 -6.46 3.34
N ASP A 78 -24.39 -6.96 2.12
CA ASP A 78 -25.44 -7.07 1.09
C ASP A 78 -26.38 -8.29 1.29
N LYS A 79 -26.08 -9.17 2.26
CA LYS A 79 -26.87 -10.38 2.59
C LYS A 79 -27.70 -10.24 3.88
N LYS A 80 -27.78 -9.05 4.46
CA LYS A 80 -28.48 -8.78 5.73
C LYS A 80 -29.50 -7.67 5.54
#